data_AF-A0A3R6UXK9-F1
#
_entry.id   AF-A0A3R6UXK9-F1
#
_cell.length_a   1.000
_cell.length_b   1.000
_cell.length_c   1.000
_cell.angle_alpha   90.00
_cell.angle_beta   90.00
_cell.angle_gamma   90.00
#
_symmetry.space_group_name_H-M   'P 1'
#
loop_
_entity.id
_entity.type
_entity.pdbx_description
1 polymer ?
#
loop_
_entity_poly.entity_id
_entity_poly.type
_entity_poly.pdbx_seq_one_letter_code
_entity_poly.pdbx_strand_id
1 'polypeptide(L)'
;MLFILPTHTLFTLEDLYGLTVSEAADGEICLKVDTSKGKDAHELRKMLYSWKEQADKLSSEEISKDKYDEWRYHYPEFDTTQTWAKVPSRALSDALVEMFQDKLKPNK
;
A
#
# COMPACT_ATOMS: atom_id res chain seq x y z
N MET A 1 2.97 -10.52 22.17
CA MET A 1 1.77 -10.74 21.33
C MET A 1 1.60 -9.55 20.37
N LEU A 2 2.52 -9.37 19.43
CA LEU A 2 2.65 -8.14 18.62
C LEU A 2 2.55 -8.36 17.09
N PHE A 3 2.28 -9.59 16.64
CA PHE A 3 2.21 -9.94 15.20
C PHE A 3 0.78 -10.18 14.66
N ILE A 4 -0.27 -9.95 15.46
CA ILE A 4 -1.65 -10.27 15.06
C ILE A 4 -2.33 -9.08 14.36
N LEU A 5 -1.90 -7.85 14.62
CA LEU A 5 -2.48 -6.66 13.97
C LEU A 5 -2.21 -6.58 12.45
N PRO A 6 -1.01 -6.94 11.94
CA PRO A 6 -0.74 -6.87 10.50
C PRO A 6 -1.59 -7.84 9.68
N THR A 7 -1.93 -9.02 10.21
CA THR A 7 -2.66 -10.04 9.45
C THR A 7 -4.13 -9.70 9.29
N HIS A 8 -4.78 -9.09 10.29
CA HIS A 8 -6.16 -8.64 10.15
C HIS A 8 -6.32 -7.55 9.08
N THR A 9 -5.34 -6.66 8.92
CA THR A 9 -5.34 -5.67 7.83
C THR A 9 -5.30 -6.34 6.46
N LEU A 10 -4.46 -7.37 6.30
CA LEU A 10 -4.35 -8.10 5.05
C LEU A 10 -5.65 -8.84 4.71
N PHE A 11 -6.34 -9.41 5.70
CA PHE A 11 -7.66 -10.04 5.49
C PHE A 11 -8.71 -9.02 5.05
N THR A 12 -8.75 -7.82 5.65
CA THR A 12 -9.64 -6.75 5.17
C THR A 12 -9.35 -6.35 3.72
N LEU A 13 -8.06 -6.28 3.34
CA LEU A 13 -7.66 -6.00 1.96
C LEU A 13 -8.02 -7.16 1.00
N GLU A 14 -8.01 -8.41 1.46
CA GLU A 14 -8.44 -9.58 0.70
C GLU A 14 -9.95 -9.55 0.39
N ASP A 15 -10.75 -9.21 1.41
CA ASP A 15 -12.21 -9.14 1.31
C ASP A 15 -12.69 -7.95 0.46
N LEU A 16 -12.16 -6.74 0.74
CA LEU A 16 -12.66 -5.50 0.14
C LEU A 16 -11.94 -5.14 -1.17
N TYR A 17 -10.63 -5.40 -1.25
CA TYR A 17 -9.77 -4.91 -2.33
C TYR A 17 -9.18 -6.04 -3.19
N GLY A 18 -9.59 -7.29 -2.95
CA GLY A 18 -9.12 -8.43 -3.73
C GLY A 18 -7.63 -8.72 -3.61
N LEU A 19 -7.01 -8.35 -2.48
CA LEU A 19 -5.68 -8.85 -2.16
C LEU A 19 -5.72 -10.39 -2.08
N THR A 20 -4.66 -11.04 -2.52
CA THR A 20 -4.51 -12.49 -2.53
C THR A 20 -3.05 -12.81 -2.24
N VAL A 21 -2.82 -13.98 -1.65
CA VAL A 21 -1.48 -14.51 -1.42
C VAL A 21 -1.21 -15.62 -2.43
N SER A 22 -0.04 -15.63 -3.04
CA SER A 22 0.38 -16.69 -3.96
C SER A 22 1.84 -17.05 -3.75
N GLU A 23 2.22 -18.27 -4.05
CA GLU A 23 3.61 -18.71 -4.08
C GLU A 23 4.22 -18.43 -5.46
N ALA A 24 5.39 -17.80 -5.49
CA ALA A 24 6.19 -17.62 -6.69
C ALA A 24 6.99 -18.89 -7.01
N ALA A 25 7.54 -18.98 -8.22
CA ALA A 25 8.22 -20.19 -8.69
C ALA A 25 9.52 -20.52 -7.91
N ASP A 26 10.07 -19.54 -7.20
CA ASP A 26 11.22 -19.64 -6.30
C ASP A 26 10.83 -20.01 -4.86
N GLY A 27 9.55 -20.24 -4.58
CA GLY A 27 9.02 -20.55 -3.25
C GLY A 27 8.77 -19.31 -2.38
N GLU A 28 8.94 -18.10 -2.91
CA GLU A 28 8.64 -16.88 -2.16
C GLU A 28 7.14 -16.58 -2.12
N ILE A 29 6.66 -16.09 -0.97
CA ILE A 29 5.26 -15.68 -0.81
C ILE A 29 5.08 -14.26 -1.34
N CYS A 30 4.24 -14.13 -2.36
CA CYS A 30 3.91 -12.88 -3.03
C CYS A 30 2.47 -12.45 -2.76
N LEU A 31 2.29 -11.16 -2.51
CA LEU A 31 0.98 -10.52 -2.51
C LEU A 31 0.59 -10.12 -3.93
N LYS A 32 -0.62 -10.47 -4.35
CA LYS A 32 -1.19 -10.11 -5.65
C LYS A 32 -2.57 -9.50 -5.45
N VAL A 33 -3.00 -8.66 -6.39
CA VAL A 33 -4.34 -8.09 -6.36
C VAL A 33 -5.14 -8.64 -7.54
N ASP A 34 -6.23 -9.34 -7.24
CA ASP A 34 -7.18 -9.82 -8.23
C ASP A 34 -8.09 -8.68 -8.68
N THR A 35 -7.73 -8.06 -9.81
CA THR A 35 -8.51 -6.95 -10.37
C THR A 35 -9.87 -7.37 -10.95
N SER A 36 -10.17 -8.67 -11.02
CA SER A 36 -11.52 -9.11 -11.39
C SER A 36 -12.55 -8.77 -10.31
N LYS A 37 -12.12 -8.51 -9.05
CA LYS A 37 -12.99 -8.09 -7.93
C LYS A 37 -13.53 -6.67 -8.02
N GLY A 38 -13.23 -5.93 -9.09
CA GLY A 38 -13.87 -4.64 -9.38
C GLY A 38 -13.00 -3.42 -9.10
N LYS A 39 -13.63 -2.24 -8.99
CA LYS A 39 -12.97 -0.93 -9.00
C LYS A 39 -11.95 -0.76 -7.86
N ASP A 40 -12.30 -1.20 -6.66
CA ASP A 40 -11.44 -1.03 -5.48
C ASP A 40 -10.14 -1.84 -5.60
N ALA A 41 -10.21 -3.04 -6.19
CA ALA A 41 -9.03 -3.84 -6.49
C ALA A 41 -8.10 -3.15 -7.52
N HIS A 42 -8.66 -2.48 -8.53
CA HIS A 42 -7.85 -1.68 -9.45
C HIS A 42 -7.12 -0.53 -8.76
N GLU A 43 -7.75 0.08 -7.75
CA GLU A 43 -7.16 1.20 -7.00
C GLU A 43 -6.05 0.71 -6.07
N LEU A 44 -6.26 -0.39 -5.32
CA LEU A 44 -5.19 -1.02 -4.54
C LEU A 44 -4.00 -1.42 -5.43
N ARG A 45 -4.27 -1.97 -6.62
CA ARG A 45 -3.21 -2.32 -7.57
C ARG A 45 -2.38 -1.09 -7.98
N LYS A 46 -3.01 0.05 -8.25
CA LYS A 46 -2.29 1.29 -8.59
C LYS A 46 -1.36 1.72 -7.46
N MET A 47 -1.84 1.71 -6.22
CA MET A 47 -1.02 2.08 -5.05
C MET A 47 0.19 1.15 -4.88
N LEU A 48 0.00 -0.16 -5.05
CA LEU A 48 1.10 -1.12 -5.01
C LEU A 48 2.13 -0.89 -6.12
N TYR A 49 1.69 -0.49 -7.32
CA TYR A 49 2.60 -0.10 -8.40
C TYR A 49 3.38 1.17 -8.09
N SER A 50 2.75 2.22 -7.57
CA SER A 50 3.43 3.44 -7.14
C SER A 50 4.49 3.13 -6.09
N TRP A 51 4.16 2.29 -5.10
CA TRP A 51 5.12 1.85 -4.09
C TRP A 51 6.27 1.04 -4.73
N LYS A 52 5.95 0.07 -5.59
CA LYS A 52 6.97 -0.73 -6.29
C LYS A 52 7.94 0.15 -7.08
N GLU A 53 7.44 1.14 -7.81
CA GLU A 53 8.30 2.06 -8.58
C GLU A 53 9.31 2.78 -7.68
N GLN A 54 8.86 3.30 -6.53
CA GLN A 54 9.74 3.99 -5.60
C GLN A 54 10.74 3.03 -4.93
N ALA A 55 10.31 1.81 -4.62
CA ALA A 55 11.19 0.77 -4.08
C ALA A 55 12.25 0.32 -5.11
N ASP A 56 11.87 0.19 -6.38
CA ASP A 56 12.79 -0.16 -7.47
C ASP A 56 13.81 0.97 -7.71
N LYS A 57 13.37 2.25 -7.66
CA LYS A 57 14.25 3.43 -7.71
C LYS A 57 15.24 3.45 -6.56
N LEU A 58 14.80 3.13 -5.34
CA LEU A 58 15.67 3.01 -4.18
C LEU A 58 16.67 1.86 -4.35
N SER A 59 16.20 0.70 -4.83
CA SER A 59 17.04 -0.47 -5.05
C SER A 59 18.07 -0.28 -6.17
N SER A 60 17.78 0.59 -7.12
CA SER A 60 18.68 0.95 -8.24
C SER A 60 19.56 2.16 -7.91
N GLU A 61 19.52 2.65 -6.67
CA GLU A 61 20.26 3.84 -6.19
C GLU A 61 19.91 5.15 -6.96
N GLU A 62 18.78 5.17 -7.67
CA GLU A 62 18.28 6.36 -8.39
C GLU A 62 17.79 7.43 -7.41
N ILE A 63 17.22 7.01 -6.29
CA ILE A 63 16.84 7.89 -5.18
C ILE A 63 17.57 7.47 -3.90
N SER A 64 17.89 8.44 -3.06
CA SER A 64 18.43 8.17 -1.72
C SER A 64 17.35 7.63 -0.79
N LYS A 65 17.79 6.96 0.28
CA LYS A 65 16.89 6.52 1.36
C LYS A 65 16.10 7.68 1.96
N ASP A 66 16.72 8.84 2.14
CA ASP A 66 16.02 10.03 2.67
C ASP A 66 14.89 10.49 1.74
N LYS A 67 15.08 10.43 0.42
CA LYS A 67 14.04 10.78 -0.56
C LYS A 67 12.91 9.76 -0.60
N TYR A 68 13.23 8.47 -0.46
CA TYR A 68 12.23 7.43 -0.32
C TYR A 68 11.43 7.58 0.99
N ASP A 69 12.09 7.93 2.09
CA ASP A 69 11.46 8.15 3.39
C ASP A 69 10.57 9.40 3.40
N GLU A 70 11.02 10.49 2.75
CA GLU A 70 10.23 11.69 2.50
C GLU A 70 8.97 11.36 1.66
N TRP A 71 9.11 10.57 0.59
CA TRP A 71 7.97 10.12 -0.21
C TRP A 71 6.96 9.32 0.62
N ARG A 72 7.43 8.39 1.47
CA ARG A 72 6.57 7.60 2.36
C ARG A 72 5.86 8.45 3.41
N TYR A 73 6.56 9.45 3.98
CA TYR A 73 6.00 10.33 5.01
C TYR A 73 4.84 11.18 4.48
N HIS A 74 4.95 11.59 3.22
CA HIS A 74 4.00 12.46 2.55
C HIS A 74 3.05 11.69 1.61
N TYR A 75 3.09 10.36 1.55
CA TYR A 75 2.09 9.61 0.80
C TYR A 75 0.70 9.81 1.42
N PRO A 76 -0.36 10.12 0.65
CA PRO A 76 -0.45 10.10 -0.83
C PRO A 76 -0.18 11.44 -1.54
N GLU A 77 0.26 12.48 -0.83
CA GLU A 77 0.44 13.86 -1.32
C GLU A 77 1.49 14.03 -2.44
N PHE A 78 2.55 13.21 -2.49
CA PHE A 78 3.56 13.26 -3.56
C PHE A 78 3.22 12.47 -4.83
N ASP A 79 2.05 11.82 -4.89
CA ASP A 79 1.52 11.19 -6.12
C ASP A 79 0.88 12.26 -7.05
N THR A 80 1.55 13.40 -7.20
CA THR A 80 1.06 14.63 -7.86
C THR A 80 1.57 14.84 -9.28
N THR A 81 2.27 13.86 -9.87
CA THR A 81 2.68 13.91 -11.29
C THR A 81 1.54 13.44 -12.24
N GLN A 82 0.52 14.30 -12.32
CA GLN A 82 -0.17 14.75 -13.55
C GLN A 82 -0.95 13.80 -14.47
N THR A 83 -1.20 12.51 -14.19
CA THR A 83 -2.01 11.70 -15.17
C THR A 83 -3.29 11.04 -14.67
N TRP A 84 -3.55 10.91 -13.36
CA TRP A 84 -4.72 10.14 -12.93
C TRP A 84 -5.72 10.98 -12.13
N ALA A 85 -6.77 11.39 -12.84
CA ALA A 85 -7.88 12.20 -12.37
C ALA A 85 -8.60 11.58 -11.16
N LYS A 86 -8.75 12.39 -10.10
CA LYS A 86 -9.84 12.38 -9.10
C LYS A 86 -10.44 11.00 -8.70
N VAL A 87 -10.14 10.58 -7.44
CA VAL A 87 -10.96 9.72 -6.52
C VAL A 87 -10.92 8.19 -6.79
N PRO A 88 -10.48 7.29 -5.85
CA PRO A 88 -11.02 7.06 -4.49
C PRO A 88 -9.97 6.64 -3.42
N SER A 89 -8.68 6.92 -3.65
CA SER A 89 -7.58 6.54 -2.75
C SER A 89 -7.67 7.14 -1.34
N ARG A 90 -8.31 8.32 -1.22
CA ARG A 90 -8.48 9.01 0.05
C ARG A 90 -9.42 8.26 0.99
N ALA A 91 -10.49 7.60 0.52
CA ALA A 91 -11.38 6.85 1.40
C ALA A 91 -10.71 5.58 1.96
N LEU A 92 -9.90 4.88 1.16
CA LEU A 92 -9.07 3.78 1.65
C LEU A 92 -7.97 4.28 2.59
N SER A 93 -7.27 5.36 2.20
CA SER A 93 -6.25 5.97 3.06
C SER A 93 -6.85 6.44 4.38
N ASP A 94 -7.99 7.11 4.36
CA ASP A 94 -8.73 7.59 5.53
C ASP A 94 -9.27 6.40 6.34
N ALA A 95 -9.79 5.35 5.71
CA ALA A 95 -10.24 4.14 6.40
C ALA A 95 -9.06 3.41 7.09
N LEU A 96 -7.92 3.28 6.41
CA LEU A 96 -6.70 2.74 7.00
C LEU A 96 -6.21 3.65 8.13
N VAL A 97 -6.16 4.97 7.92
CA VAL A 97 -5.76 5.94 8.94
C VAL A 97 -6.70 5.85 10.13
N GLU A 98 -8.03 5.88 9.98
CA GLU A 98 -9.00 5.71 11.06
C GLU A 98 -8.81 4.38 11.81
N MET A 99 -8.63 3.27 11.08
CA MET A 99 -8.38 1.95 11.69
C MET A 99 -7.06 1.90 12.48
N PHE A 100 -6.05 2.68 12.07
CA PHE A 100 -4.72 2.69 12.71
C PHE A 100 -4.44 3.92 13.58
N GLN A 101 -5.30 4.94 13.61
CA GLN A 101 -5.09 6.17 14.40
C GLN A 101 -4.93 5.86 15.90
N ASP A 102 -5.72 4.92 16.42
CA ASP A 102 -5.63 4.48 17.81
C ASP A 102 -4.40 3.61 18.11
N LYS A 103 -3.76 3.04 17.09
CA LYS A 103 -2.50 2.27 17.20
C LYS A 103 -1.25 3.13 16.99
N LEU A 104 -1.39 4.28 16.31
CA LEU A 104 -0.31 5.20 15.97
C LEU A 104 -0.05 6.28 17.04
N LYS A 105 -0.92 6.40 18.05
CA LYS A 105 -0.65 7.30 19.19
C LYS A 105 0.61 6.81 19.92
N PRO A 106 1.69 7.61 20.00
CA PRO A 106 2.79 7.25 20.86
C PRO A 106 2.27 7.20 22.30
N ASN A 107 2.56 6.10 23.01
CA ASN A 107 2.36 6.07 24.45
C ASN A 107 3.09 7.29 25.04
N LYS A 108 2.33 8.14 25.72
CA LYS A 108 2.85 9.27 26.48
C LYS A 108 3.55 8.78 27.75
#